data_AF-A0A174RM40-F1
#
_entry.id   AF-A0A174RM40-F1
#
_cell.length_a   1.000
_cell.length_b   1.000
_cell.length_c   1.000
_cell.angle_alpha   90.00
_cell.angle_beta   90.00
_cell.angle_gamma   90.00
#
_symmetry.space_group_name_H-M   'P 1'
#
loop_
_entity.id
_entity.type
_entity.pdbx_description
1 polymer ?
#
loop_
_entity_poly.entity_id
_entity_poly.type
_entity_poly.pdbx_seq_one_letter_code
_entity_poly.pdbx_strand_id
1 'polypeptide(L)'
;MDKEDIVGLSILGIIIIILSAILSYIVVEKINDREQLKNEQSNSANVIYDNGQKNNNYNINSTESNYSENQNYNNDVDRIMFHSVNGDGAVKLPIKYKNNYTIYKDNFYVTNNKGETYIKIPDDDYLNYAKISEYKNDIDESNLYIKGNRISIIYGGRGSQNVSVMTSDDGGKAFGITTISETANHDLKNGYKKMYIDFLGDGRNGYVALVDKDGKKLLYRTVNDGATWDKVEEGDELYKTIINHFKL
;
A
#
# COMPACT_ATOMS: atom_id res chain seq x y z
N MET A 1 19.75 -4.05 55.90
CA MET A 1 18.64 -4.00 54.94
C MET A 1 17.52 -3.31 55.68
N ASP A 2 17.35 -2.03 55.39
CA ASP A 2 16.48 -1.16 56.17
C ASP A 2 15.02 -1.42 55.78
N LYS A 3 14.07 -1.09 56.67
CA LYS A 3 12.64 -1.32 56.42
C LYS A 3 12.14 -0.67 55.12
N GLU A 4 12.83 0.36 54.63
CA GLU A 4 12.50 1.05 53.37
C GLU A 4 12.89 0.25 52.12
N ASP A 5 13.96 -0.55 52.16
CA ASP A 5 14.38 -1.42 51.04
C ASP A 5 13.36 -2.54 50.79
N ILE A 6 12.76 -3.08 51.87
CA ILE A 6 11.77 -4.16 51.80
C ILE A 6 10.46 -3.66 51.18
N VAL A 7 10.07 -2.41 51.45
CA VAL A 7 8.87 -1.81 50.88
C VAL A 7 9.07 -1.50 49.39
N GLY A 8 10.24 -0.98 49.00
CA GLY A 8 10.58 -0.73 47.60
C GLY A 8 10.59 -2.00 46.73
N LEU A 9 11.14 -3.11 47.24
CA LEU A 9 11.12 -4.42 46.58
C LEU A 9 9.70 -5.00 46.44
N SER A 10 8.83 -4.77 47.42
CA SER A 10 7.43 -5.24 47.37
C SER A 10 6.59 -4.50 46.31
N ILE A 11 6.80 -3.19 46.14
CA ILE A 11 6.09 -2.37 45.16
C ILE A 11 6.55 -2.71 43.74
N LEU A 12 7.86 -2.93 43.53
CA LEU A 12 8.39 -3.33 42.23
C LEU A 12 7.86 -4.70 41.80
N GLY A 13 7.74 -5.65 42.73
CA GLY A 13 7.16 -6.97 42.47
C GLY A 13 5.68 -6.89 42.03
N ILE A 14 4.88 -6.03 42.66
CA ILE A 14 3.47 -5.81 42.30
C ILE A 14 3.34 -5.18 40.91
N ILE A 15 4.20 -4.21 40.56
CA ILE A 15 4.21 -3.57 39.24
C ILE A 15 4.53 -4.58 38.14
N ILE A 16 5.50 -5.47 38.36
CA ILE A 16 5.87 -6.53 37.39
C ILE A 16 4.71 -7.50 37.17
N ILE A 17 4.00 -7.89 38.23
CA ILE A 17 2.83 -8.78 38.12
C ILE A 17 1.71 -8.12 37.31
N ILE A 18 1.40 -6.85 37.57
CA ILE A 18 0.37 -6.11 36.84
C ILE A 18 0.74 -5.96 35.35
N LEU A 19 1.99 -5.60 35.04
CA LEU A 19 2.47 -5.51 33.66
C LEU A 19 2.42 -6.86 32.94
N SER A 20 2.76 -7.95 33.61
CA SER A 20 2.67 -9.30 33.03
C SER A 20 1.24 -9.70 32.71
N ALA A 21 0.27 -9.38 33.59
CA ALA A 21 -1.14 -9.67 33.37
C ALA A 21 -1.73 -8.86 32.20
N ILE A 22 -1.36 -7.58 32.09
CA ILE A 22 -1.78 -6.72 30.96
C ILE A 22 -1.20 -7.26 29.64
N LEU A 23 0.08 -7.66 29.64
CA LEU A 23 0.72 -8.21 28.45
C LEU A 23 0.07 -9.55 28.02
N SER A 24 -0.24 -10.42 28.98
CA SER A 24 -0.96 -11.66 28.72
C SER A 24 -2.38 -11.42 28.18
N TYR A 25 -3.10 -10.43 28.72
CA TYR A 25 -4.43 -10.07 28.22
C TYR A 25 -4.38 -9.59 26.76
N ILE A 26 -3.45 -8.69 26.43
CA ILE A 26 -3.28 -8.17 25.06
C ILE A 26 -2.90 -9.29 24.07
N VAL A 27 -2.06 -10.25 24.51
CA VAL A 27 -1.68 -11.39 23.67
C VAL A 27 -2.87 -12.32 23.42
N VAL A 28 -3.69 -12.61 24.44
CA VAL A 28 -4.89 -13.45 24.29
C VAL A 28 -5.92 -12.80 23.37
N GLU A 29 -6.17 -11.49 23.51
CA GLU A 29 -7.11 -10.74 22.68
C GLU A 29 -6.68 -10.77 21.19
N LYS A 30 -5.40 -10.52 20.91
CA LYS A 30 -4.85 -10.61 19.53
C LYS A 30 -4.87 -12.01 18.93
N ILE A 31 -4.78 -13.07 19.74
CA ILE A 31 -4.91 -14.45 19.26
C ILE A 31 -6.37 -14.76 18.92
N ASN A 32 -7.31 -14.28 19.74
CA ASN A 32 -8.74 -14.51 19.53
C ASN A 32 -9.24 -13.80 18.27
N ASP A 33 -8.77 -12.57 18.01
CA ASP A 33 -9.09 -11.83 16.78
C ASP A 33 -8.57 -12.56 15.52
N ARG A 34 -7.38 -13.18 15.61
CA ARG A 34 -6.81 -13.99 14.52
C ARG A 34 -7.57 -15.29 14.27
N GLU A 35 -8.11 -15.92 15.31
CA GLU A 35 -8.95 -17.12 15.20
C GLU A 35 -10.32 -16.79 14.58
N GLN A 36 -10.93 -15.64 14.95
CA GLN A 36 -12.17 -15.18 14.33
C GLN A 36 -11.99 -14.86 12.83
N LEU A 37 -10.90 -14.18 12.45
CA LEU A 37 -10.57 -13.90 11.04
C LEU A 37 -10.39 -15.18 10.20
N LYS A 38 -9.81 -16.24 10.78
CA LYS A 38 -9.67 -17.56 10.09
C LYS A 38 -11.01 -18.27 9.91
N ASN A 39 -11.91 -18.17 10.89
CA ASN A 39 -13.25 -18.76 10.80
C ASN A 39 -14.14 -18.02 9.80
N GLU A 40 -14.01 -16.70 9.67
CA GLU A 40 -14.72 -15.91 8.66
C GLU A 40 -14.20 -16.16 7.24
N GLN A 41 -12.89 -16.33 7.05
CA GLN A 41 -12.30 -16.73 5.76
C GLN A 41 -12.70 -18.14 5.33
N SER A 42 -12.90 -19.07 6.29
CA SER A 42 -13.31 -20.44 6.00
C SER A 42 -14.80 -20.53 5.58
N ASN A 43 -15.65 -19.63 6.08
CA ASN A 43 -17.08 -19.60 5.72
C ASN A 43 -17.37 -18.88 4.40
N SER A 44 -16.46 -18.03 3.91
CA SER A 44 -16.61 -17.30 2.64
C SER A 44 -16.08 -18.08 1.42
N ALA A 45 -15.38 -19.20 1.62
CA ALA A 45 -14.84 -20.04 0.55
C ALA A 45 -15.84 -21.05 -0.06
N ASN A 46 -17.09 -21.10 0.43
CA ASN A 46 -18.12 -22.05 -0.03
C ASN A 46 -19.35 -21.38 -0.68
N VAL A 47 -19.12 -20.35 -1.50
CA VAL A 47 -20.15 -19.87 -2.44
C VAL A 47 -19.84 -20.43 -3.83
N ILE A 48 -20.42 -21.59 -4.12
CA ILE A 48 -20.48 -22.16 -5.47
C ILE A 48 -21.43 -21.26 -6.29
N TYR A 49 -20.89 -20.57 -7.29
CA TYR A 49 -21.71 -19.92 -8.31
C TYR A 49 -22.25 -20.97 -9.28
N ASP A 50 -23.51 -21.35 -9.08
CA ASP A 50 -24.30 -22.11 -10.06
C ASP A 50 -24.70 -21.16 -11.20
N ASN A 51 -23.91 -21.14 -12.28
CA ASN A 51 -24.30 -20.52 -13.53
C ASN A 51 -24.83 -21.60 -14.46
N GLY A 52 -26.15 -21.81 -14.42
CA GLY A 52 -26.84 -22.62 -15.40
C GLY A 52 -26.73 -22.02 -16.80
N GLN A 53 -26.13 -22.75 -17.74
CA GLN A 53 -26.59 -22.77 -19.14
C GLN A 53 -26.02 -23.97 -19.93
N LYS A 54 -26.97 -24.85 -20.29
CA LYS A 54 -27.11 -25.64 -21.52
C LYS A 54 -25.86 -26.21 -22.21
N ASN A 55 -25.80 -27.54 -22.18
CA ASN A 55 -25.14 -28.43 -23.14
C ASN A 55 -25.19 -27.91 -24.57
N ASN A 56 -24.02 -27.85 -25.21
CA ASN A 56 -23.81 -28.30 -26.59
C ASN A 56 -22.35 -28.74 -26.76
N ASN A 57 -22.16 -30.04 -26.95
CA ASN A 57 -20.95 -30.64 -27.51
C ASN A 57 -20.56 -29.93 -28.81
N TYR A 58 -19.30 -29.51 -28.98
CA TYR A 58 -18.58 -29.72 -30.24
C TYR A 58 -17.05 -29.71 -30.05
N ASN A 59 -16.46 -30.68 -30.77
CA ASN A 59 -15.06 -31.01 -30.97
C ASN A 59 -14.08 -29.84 -31.10
N ILE A 60 -12.90 -30.07 -30.52
CA ILE A 60 -11.64 -29.40 -30.84
C ILE A 60 -11.32 -29.66 -32.32
N ASN A 61 -11.17 -28.60 -33.11
CA ASN A 61 -10.27 -28.55 -34.25
C ASN A 61 -9.87 -27.10 -34.55
N SER A 62 -8.56 -26.93 -34.71
CA SER A 62 -7.86 -25.74 -35.13
C SER A 62 -8.33 -25.20 -36.49
N THR A 63 -8.65 -23.91 -36.55
CA THR A 63 -8.48 -23.08 -37.76
C THR A 63 -8.34 -21.61 -37.36
N GLU A 64 -7.27 -20.99 -37.84
CA GLU A 64 -7.07 -19.54 -37.87
C GLU A 64 -8.30 -18.84 -38.45
N SER A 65 -8.76 -17.77 -37.82
CA SER A 65 -9.52 -16.74 -38.51
C SER A 65 -9.39 -15.39 -37.82
N ASN A 66 -9.16 -14.39 -38.67
CA ASN A 66 -8.99 -12.98 -38.40
C ASN A 66 -10.06 -12.40 -37.47
N TYR A 67 -9.65 -11.83 -36.34
CA TYR A 67 -10.45 -10.86 -35.64
C TYR A 67 -10.02 -9.46 -36.05
N SER A 68 -10.88 -8.81 -36.83
CA SER A 68 -10.91 -7.37 -37.03
C SER A 68 -10.95 -6.67 -35.67
N GLU A 69 -9.88 -5.95 -35.34
CA GLU A 69 -9.83 -5.03 -34.20
C GLU A 69 -10.85 -3.91 -34.42
N ASN A 70 -12.02 -4.07 -33.80
CA ASN A 70 -12.89 -2.95 -33.52
C ASN A 70 -12.34 -2.27 -32.25
N GLN A 71 -11.47 -1.29 -32.46
CA GLN A 71 -10.82 -0.46 -31.45
C GLN A 71 -11.90 0.34 -30.68
N ASN A 72 -12.40 -0.25 -29.59
CA ASN A 72 -13.22 0.45 -28.62
C ASN A 72 -12.32 0.85 -27.44
N TYR A 73 -11.82 2.10 -27.48
CA TYR A 73 -11.03 2.74 -26.44
C TYR A 73 -11.89 3.01 -25.20
N ASN A 74 -12.25 1.97 -24.43
CA ASN A 74 -12.99 2.13 -23.16
C ASN A 74 -12.64 1.07 -22.09
N ASN A 75 -11.45 0.46 -22.17
CA ASN A 75 -11.02 -0.57 -21.21
C ASN A 75 -10.17 0.00 -20.06
N ASP A 76 -10.58 1.12 -19.46
CA ASP A 76 -10.00 1.60 -18.18
C ASP A 76 -10.61 0.90 -16.96
N VAL A 77 -11.57 0.00 -17.18
CA VAL A 77 -12.32 -0.71 -16.16
C VAL A 77 -11.92 -2.19 -16.21
N ASP A 78 -11.54 -2.74 -15.05
CA ASP A 78 -11.11 -4.13 -14.80
C ASP A 78 -9.61 -4.44 -14.95
N ARG A 79 -8.75 -3.55 -14.42
CA ARG A 79 -7.40 -3.94 -14.00
C ARG A 79 -7.43 -4.61 -12.63
N ILE A 80 -6.54 -5.59 -12.41
CA ILE A 80 -6.34 -6.22 -11.11
C ILE A 80 -6.10 -5.11 -10.08
N MET A 81 -7.06 -4.92 -9.17
CA MET A 81 -7.00 -3.82 -8.19
C MET A 81 -5.89 -4.04 -7.16
N PHE A 82 -5.44 -5.28 -6.97
CA PHE A 82 -4.41 -5.65 -6.02
C PHE A 82 -3.62 -6.89 -6.45
N HIS A 83 -2.28 -6.80 -6.43
CA HIS A 83 -1.39 -7.95 -6.58
C HIS A 83 -0.13 -7.79 -5.74
N SER A 84 0.69 -8.84 -5.67
CA SER A 84 1.93 -8.82 -4.90
C SER A 84 3.16 -9.01 -5.77
N VAL A 85 4.26 -8.37 -5.37
CA VAL A 85 5.60 -8.60 -5.92
C VAL A 85 6.57 -8.96 -4.80
N ASN A 86 7.57 -9.78 -5.12
CA ASN A 86 8.62 -10.15 -4.18
C ASN A 86 9.62 -9.01 -4.02
N GLY A 87 10.12 -8.83 -2.80
CA GLY A 87 11.22 -7.95 -2.50
C GLY A 87 12.44 -8.70 -1.98
N ASP A 88 13.57 -8.00 -1.96
CA ASP A 88 14.85 -8.57 -1.53
C ASP A 88 15.07 -8.42 -0.01
N GLY A 89 14.17 -7.74 0.69
CA GLY A 89 14.35 -7.31 2.08
C GLY A 89 15.37 -6.18 2.24
N ALA A 90 15.73 -5.92 3.50
CA ALA A 90 16.66 -4.85 3.86
C ALA A 90 18.13 -5.25 3.66
N VAL A 91 18.91 -4.36 3.04
CA VAL A 91 20.34 -4.52 2.76
C VAL A 91 21.15 -3.33 3.28
N LYS A 92 22.45 -3.52 3.53
CA LYS A 92 23.36 -2.40 3.83
C LYS A 92 23.90 -1.80 2.53
N LEU A 93 23.85 -0.48 2.42
CA LEU A 93 24.43 0.25 1.29
C LEU A 93 25.67 1.04 1.75
N PRO A 94 26.74 1.12 0.93
CA PRO A 94 27.95 1.87 1.24
C PRO A 94 27.78 3.37 0.95
N ILE A 95 26.77 3.99 1.56
CA ILE A 95 26.41 5.41 1.37
C ILE A 95 26.15 6.07 2.71
N LYS A 96 26.28 7.40 2.77
CA LYS A 96 25.92 8.18 3.96
C LYS A 96 24.43 8.51 3.94
N TYR A 97 23.75 8.29 5.06
CA TYR A 97 22.36 8.71 5.25
C TYR A 97 22.20 10.22 5.02
N LYS A 98 21.15 10.58 4.28
CA LYS A 98 20.74 11.97 4.03
C LYS A 98 19.24 12.10 4.20
N ASN A 99 18.49 11.27 3.48
CA ASN A 99 17.03 11.28 3.40
C ASN A 99 16.50 9.86 3.63
N ASN A 100 15.18 9.71 3.77
CA ASN A 100 14.55 8.40 3.97
C ASN A 100 14.50 7.56 2.69
N TYR A 101 14.90 8.14 1.55
CA TYR A 101 15.09 7.42 0.30
C TYR A 101 16.39 7.82 -0.39
N THR A 102 16.81 6.99 -1.35
CA THR A 102 17.99 7.24 -2.17
C THR A 102 17.91 6.46 -3.47
N ILE A 103 18.55 6.98 -4.51
CA ILE A 103 18.86 6.23 -5.73
C ILE A 103 20.31 5.75 -5.64
N TYR A 104 20.54 4.45 -5.76
CA TYR A 104 21.89 3.86 -5.75
C TYR A 104 22.01 2.80 -6.84
N LYS A 105 23.03 2.94 -7.70
CA LYS A 105 23.22 2.08 -8.89
C LYS A 105 21.92 1.92 -9.69
N ASP A 106 21.26 3.04 -9.98
CA ASP A 106 20.00 3.11 -10.74
C ASP A 106 18.76 2.46 -10.10
N ASN A 107 18.86 1.97 -8.85
CA ASN A 107 17.74 1.40 -8.11
C ASN A 107 17.23 2.37 -7.05
N PHE A 108 15.93 2.39 -6.80
CA PHE A 108 15.29 3.21 -5.76
C PHE A 108 15.25 2.43 -4.44
N TYR A 109 15.67 3.07 -3.36
CA TYR A 109 15.69 2.47 -2.02
C TYR A 109 15.04 3.38 -0.99
N VAL A 110 14.40 2.77 0.00
CA VAL A 110 13.82 3.45 1.17
C VAL A 110 14.45 2.91 2.45
N THR A 111 14.56 3.73 3.48
CA THR A 111 15.00 3.32 4.83
C THR A 111 13.99 3.74 5.88
N ASN A 112 13.72 2.85 6.83
CA ASN A 112 12.88 3.10 8.01
C ASN A 112 13.71 3.20 9.30
N ASN A 113 15.05 3.14 9.19
CA ASN A 113 15.97 3.11 10.31
C ASN A 113 17.17 4.05 10.11
N LYS A 114 16.90 5.24 9.56
CA LYS A 114 17.89 6.32 9.40
C LYS A 114 19.17 5.86 8.66
N GLY A 115 19.00 4.99 7.67
CA GLY A 115 20.06 4.53 6.78
C GLY A 115 20.96 3.42 7.33
N GLU A 116 20.62 2.79 8.45
CA GLU A 116 21.33 1.57 8.90
C GLU A 116 21.18 0.44 7.88
N THR A 117 19.99 0.31 7.30
CA THR A 117 19.69 -0.55 6.16
C THR A 117 18.73 0.14 5.20
N TYR A 118 18.67 -0.37 3.98
CA TYR A 118 17.86 0.14 2.88
C TYR A 118 17.10 -1.02 2.24
N ILE A 119 15.85 -0.76 1.89
CA ILE A 119 14.97 -1.70 1.21
C ILE A 119 14.91 -1.26 -0.24
N LYS A 120 15.29 -2.15 -1.16
CA LYS A 120 15.13 -1.92 -2.60
C LYS A 120 13.64 -2.02 -2.93
N ILE A 121 13.13 -1.04 -3.65
CA ILE A 121 11.76 -1.09 -4.14
C ILE A 121 11.76 -1.79 -5.51
N PRO A 122 11.05 -2.93 -5.66
CA PRO A 122 10.99 -3.66 -6.91
C PRO A 122 10.14 -2.93 -7.95
N ASP A 123 10.36 -3.25 -9.22
CA ASP A 123 9.44 -2.87 -10.29
C ASP A 123 8.21 -3.78 -10.29
N ASP A 124 7.10 -3.25 -10.78
CA ASP A 124 5.92 -4.01 -11.14
C ASP A 124 6.04 -4.49 -12.60
N ASP A 125 6.29 -5.77 -12.81
CA ASP A 125 6.48 -6.33 -14.16
C ASP A 125 5.16 -6.66 -14.88
N TYR A 126 4.01 -6.41 -14.26
CA TYR A 126 2.73 -6.54 -14.94
C TYR A 126 2.59 -5.50 -16.07
N LEU A 127 2.14 -5.96 -17.24
CA LEU A 127 1.96 -5.10 -18.42
C LEU A 127 0.97 -3.97 -18.11
N ASN A 128 1.30 -2.75 -18.54
CA ASN A 128 0.49 -1.54 -18.40
C ASN A 128 0.29 -1.03 -16.95
N TYR A 129 1.08 -1.52 -15.99
CA TYR A 129 1.21 -0.92 -14.66
C TYR A 129 2.39 0.05 -14.63
N ALA A 130 2.36 0.98 -13.68
CA ALA A 130 3.48 1.88 -13.45
C ALA A 130 4.67 1.10 -12.88
N LYS A 131 5.88 1.37 -13.38
CA LYS A 131 7.13 0.80 -12.85
C LYS A 131 7.87 1.86 -12.07
N ILE A 132 8.25 1.58 -10.82
CA ILE A 132 8.91 2.59 -9.99
C ILE A 132 10.22 3.11 -10.63
N SER A 133 10.92 2.27 -11.40
CA SER A 133 12.13 2.67 -12.12
C SER A 133 11.90 3.79 -13.15
N GLU A 134 10.68 3.95 -13.67
CA GLU A 134 10.27 5.02 -14.59
C GLU A 134 9.97 6.34 -13.86
N TYR A 135 9.68 6.26 -12.55
CA TYR A 135 9.24 7.39 -11.71
C TYR A 135 10.25 7.76 -10.61
N LYS A 136 11.34 7.00 -10.42
CA LYS A 136 12.30 7.17 -9.30
C LYS A 136 12.86 8.59 -9.13
N ASN A 137 12.92 9.38 -10.21
CA ASN A 137 13.40 10.76 -10.18
C ASN A 137 12.30 11.78 -9.84
N ASP A 138 11.03 11.39 -9.92
CA ASP A 138 9.86 12.21 -9.64
C ASP A 138 9.33 11.98 -8.20
N ILE A 139 9.90 11.00 -7.49
CA ILE A 139 9.51 10.63 -6.13
C ILE A 139 10.27 11.50 -5.11
N ASP A 140 9.52 12.09 -4.18
CA ASP A 140 10.05 12.81 -3.02
C ASP A 140 9.51 12.26 -1.69
N GLU A 141 9.84 12.89 -0.56
CA GLU A 141 9.39 12.43 0.76
C GLU A 141 7.86 12.41 0.92
N SER A 142 7.12 13.26 0.19
CA SER A 142 5.65 13.27 0.26
C SER A 142 5.00 12.07 -0.42
N ASN A 143 5.72 11.40 -1.33
CA ASN A 143 5.30 10.13 -1.92
C ASN A 143 5.45 8.95 -0.95
N LEU A 144 6.05 9.15 0.24
CA LEU A 144 6.43 8.07 1.14
C LEU A 144 5.66 8.15 2.45
N TYR A 145 5.15 7.00 2.89
CA TYR A 145 4.73 6.77 4.27
C TYR A 145 5.64 5.72 4.91
N ILE A 146 6.24 6.06 6.05
CA ILE A 146 7.16 5.17 6.75
C ILE A 146 6.82 5.18 8.25
N LYS A 147 6.38 4.02 8.77
CA LYS A 147 6.10 3.84 10.20
C LYS A 147 6.42 2.43 10.65
N GLY A 148 7.46 2.28 11.48
CA GLY A 148 7.94 0.96 11.88
C GLY A 148 8.37 0.16 10.65
N ASN A 149 7.82 -1.05 10.47
CA ASN A 149 8.10 -1.87 9.29
C ASN A 149 7.25 -1.52 8.06
N ARG A 150 6.20 -0.71 8.24
CA ARG A 150 5.32 -0.30 7.15
C ARG A 150 5.98 0.77 6.30
N ILE A 151 6.08 0.49 5.02
CA ILE A 151 6.54 1.43 3.98
C ILE A 151 5.48 1.42 2.88
N SER A 152 4.90 2.58 2.59
CA SER A 152 4.03 2.77 1.43
C SER A 152 4.59 3.86 0.52
N ILE A 153 4.48 3.65 -0.79
CA ILE A 153 5.02 4.53 -1.82
C ILE A 153 3.95 4.75 -2.88
N ILE A 154 3.71 6.01 -3.22
CA ILE A 154 2.80 6.39 -4.30
C ILE A 154 3.56 6.92 -5.52
N TYR A 155 3.21 6.43 -6.70
CA TYR A 155 3.85 6.77 -7.98
C TYR A 155 2.91 6.47 -9.17
N GLY A 156 3.28 6.82 -10.40
CA GLY A 156 2.47 6.52 -11.58
C GLY A 156 1.70 7.72 -12.13
N GLY A 157 0.57 7.44 -12.79
CA GLY A 157 -0.35 8.48 -13.29
C GLY A 157 0.02 9.13 -14.62
N ARG A 158 1.11 8.73 -15.29
CA ARG A 158 1.51 9.25 -16.61
C ARG A 158 0.87 8.44 -17.74
N GLY A 159 0.44 9.12 -18.80
CA GLY A 159 -0.12 8.46 -19.98
C GLY A 159 -1.37 7.65 -19.63
N SER A 160 -1.39 6.37 -20.02
CA SER A 160 -2.50 5.43 -19.73
C SER A 160 -2.33 4.66 -18.40
N GLN A 161 -1.27 4.94 -17.64
CA GLN A 161 -1.03 4.31 -16.35
C GLN A 161 -1.76 5.08 -15.26
N ASN A 162 -2.56 4.37 -14.47
CA ASN A 162 -3.09 4.89 -13.23
C ASN A 162 -1.97 5.03 -12.18
N VAL A 163 -2.25 5.77 -11.12
CA VAL A 163 -1.41 5.88 -9.92
C VAL A 163 -1.45 4.56 -9.16
N SER A 164 -0.28 4.12 -8.72
CA SER A 164 -0.04 2.91 -7.94
C SER A 164 0.39 3.28 -6.53
N VAL A 165 -0.06 2.49 -5.56
CA VAL A 165 0.40 2.51 -4.16
C VAL A 165 1.03 1.14 -3.88
N MET A 166 2.34 1.13 -3.63
CA MET A 166 3.08 -0.07 -3.25
C MET A 166 3.35 -0.04 -1.74
N THR A 167 2.96 -1.10 -1.03
CA THR A 167 3.08 -1.20 0.43
C THR A 167 3.77 -2.49 0.85
N SER A 168 4.66 -2.40 1.84
CA SER A 168 5.23 -3.55 2.55
C SER A 168 5.09 -3.33 4.05
N ASP A 169 4.72 -4.39 4.78
CA ASP A 169 4.66 -4.41 6.25
C ASP A 169 5.74 -5.34 6.88
N ASP A 170 6.59 -5.96 6.05
CA ASP A 170 7.51 -7.03 6.45
C ASP A 170 9.01 -6.69 6.22
N GLY A 171 9.31 -5.39 6.11
CA GLY A 171 10.66 -4.91 5.86
C GLY A 171 11.12 -5.14 4.42
N GLY A 172 10.18 -5.12 3.48
CA GLY A 172 10.46 -5.17 2.04
C GLY A 172 10.75 -6.56 1.50
N LYS A 173 10.27 -7.62 2.16
CA LYS A 173 10.38 -9.00 1.63
C LYS A 173 9.23 -9.30 0.68
N ALA A 174 8.06 -8.71 0.92
CA ALA A 174 6.94 -8.72 0.01
C ALA A 174 6.31 -7.32 -0.06
N PHE A 175 5.76 -7.00 -1.23
CA PHE A 175 5.02 -5.78 -1.47
C PHE A 175 3.65 -6.12 -2.05
N GLY A 176 2.59 -5.52 -1.51
CA GLY A 176 1.29 -5.42 -2.15
C GLY A 176 1.21 -4.13 -2.97
N ILE A 177 0.66 -4.22 -4.17
CA ILE A 177 0.48 -3.10 -5.10
C ILE A 177 -1.01 -2.95 -5.32
N THR A 178 -1.52 -1.75 -5.05
CA THR A 178 -2.88 -1.34 -5.38
C THR A 178 -2.85 -0.25 -6.44
N THR A 179 -3.80 -0.28 -7.36
CA THR A 179 -3.99 0.80 -8.34
C THR A 179 -5.19 1.68 -7.97
N ILE A 180 -5.04 2.99 -8.05
CA ILE A 180 -6.14 3.95 -7.88
C ILE A 180 -6.75 4.22 -9.25
N SER A 181 -7.97 3.73 -9.50
CA SER A 181 -8.66 3.90 -10.78
C SER A 181 -8.89 5.37 -11.16
N GLU A 182 -9.04 5.63 -12.46
CA GLU A 182 -9.34 6.96 -13.02
C GLU A 182 -8.31 8.06 -12.67
N THR A 183 -7.04 7.67 -12.54
CA THR A 183 -5.92 8.59 -12.25
C THR A 183 -4.89 8.65 -13.38
N ALA A 184 -5.12 7.96 -14.49
CA ALA A 184 -4.37 8.16 -15.72
C ALA A 184 -4.59 9.59 -16.23
N ASN A 185 -3.51 10.38 -16.35
CA ASN A 185 -3.64 11.78 -16.76
C ASN A 185 -3.56 12.00 -18.28
N HIS A 186 -3.27 10.95 -19.06
CA HIS A 186 -3.09 10.95 -20.51
C HIS A 186 -1.98 11.86 -21.07
N ASP A 187 -1.13 12.44 -20.21
CA ASP A 187 0.11 13.13 -20.60
C ASP A 187 1.25 12.12 -20.61
N LEU A 188 1.84 11.85 -21.79
CA LEU A 188 2.92 10.87 -21.97
C LEU A 188 4.24 11.28 -21.33
N LYS A 189 4.42 12.56 -20.97
CA LYS A 189 5.69 13.10 -20.46
C LYS A 189 5.63 13.40 -18.98
N ASN A 190 4.53 13.98 -18.51
CA ASN A 190 4.41 14.47 -17.14
C ASN A 190 3.39 13.64 -16.37
N GLY A 191 3.73 13.18 -15.17
CA GLY A 191 2.75 12.67 -14.22
C GLY A 191 2.08 13.80 -13.44
N TYR A 192 1.56 13.49 -12.25
CA TYR A 192 1.16 14.52 -11.30
C TYR A 192 2.38 15.32 -10.82
N LYS A 193 2.19 16.61 -10.57
CA LYS A 193 3.24 17.52 -10.11
C LYS A 193 3.70 17.18 -8.70
N LYS A 194 2.76 16.79 -7.83
CA LYS A 194 3.02 16.29 -6.49
C LYS A 194 2.03 15.19 -6.13
N MET A 195 2.49 14.24 -5.33
CA MET A 195 1.66 13.20 -4.75
C MET A 195 1.94 13.11 -3.27
N TYR A 196 0.89 12.87 -2.50
CA TYR A 196 0.96 12.76 -1.05
C TYR A 196 0.31 11.44 -0.65
N ILE A 197 0.93 10.75 0.31
CA ILE A 197 0.33 9.60 0.97
C ILE A 197 0.59 9.67 2.47
N ASP A 198 -0.42 9.34 3.27
CA ASP A 198 -0.25 9.14 4.71
C ASP A 198 -1.29 8.16 5.24
N PHE A 199 -0.95 7.49 6.34
CA PHE A 199 -1.86 6.62 7.09
C PHE A 199 -1.99 7.08 8.54
N LEU A 200 -3.23 7.15 8.99
CA LEU A 200 -3.63 7.64 10.29
C LEU A 200 -3.65 6.53 11.34
N GLY A 201 -3.42 6.91 12.60
CA GLY A 201 -3.66 6.04 13.75
C GLY A 201 -2.90 4.72 13.68
N ASP A 202 -3.64 3.62 13.60
CA ASP A 202 -3.15 2.24 13.53
C ASP A 202 -2.63 1.82 12.15
N GLY A 203 -2.87 2.62 11.11
CA GLY A 203 -2.47 2.32 9.73
C GLY A 203 -3.64 1.88 8.83
N ARG A 204 -4.85 1.72 9.37
CA ARG A 204 -6.00 1.24 8.61
C ARG A 204 -6.65 2.29 7.73
N ASN A 205 -6.73 3.51 8.25
CA ASN A 205 -7.26 4.65 7.52
C ASN A 205 -6.11 5.47 6.94
N GLY A 206 -6.28 6.01 5.75
CA GLY A 206 -5.24 6.81 5.11
C GLY A 206 -5.78 7.71 4.02
N TYR A 207 -4.94 8.64 3.59
CA TYR A 207 -5.26 9.62 2.57
C TYR A 207 -4.21 9.63 1.48
N VAL A 208 -4.68 9.93 0.27
CA VAL A 208 -3.85 10.26 -0.88
C VAL A 208 -4.31 11.59 -1.44
N ALA A 209 -3.37 12.43 -1.85
CA ALA A 209 -3.65 13.63 -2.63
C ALA A 209 -2.75 13.68 -3.86
N LEU A 210 -3.37 13.91 -5.02
CA LEU A 210 -2.69 14.09 -6.29
C LEU A 210 -2.88 15.53 -6.73
N VAL A 211 -1.78 16.24 -7.01
CA VAL A 211 -1.80 17.64 -7.47
C VAL A 211 -1.25 17.69 -8.88
N ASP A 212 -2.06 18.11 -9.84
CA ASP A 212 -1.63 18.23 -11.22
C ASP A 212 -0.79 19.49 -11.48
N LYS A 213 -0.35 19.68 -12.73
CA LYS A 213 0.47 20.83 -13.14
C LYS A 213 -0.25 22.18 -12.96
N ASP A 214 -1.58 22.19 -13.05
CA ASP A 214 -2.43 23.38 -12.96
C ASP A 214 -2.89 23.64 -11.51
N GLY A 215 -2.51 22.77 -10.58
CA GLY A 215 -2.85 22.87 -9.16
C GLY A 215 -4.20 22.26 -8.79
N LYS A 216 -4.87 21.57 -9.73
CA LYS A 216 -6.08 20.79 -9.45
C LYS A 216 -5.72 19.61 -8.57
N LYS A 217 -6.61 19.30 -7.63
CA LYS A 217 -6.41 18.28 -6.61
C LYS A 217 -7.40 17.14 -6.79
N LEU A 218 -6.91 15.91 -6.75
CA LEU A 218 -7.72 14.71 -6.60
C LEU A 218 -7.38 14.08 -5.27
N LEU A 219 -8.39 13.86 -4.43
CA LEU A 219 -8.22 13.36 -3.07
C LEU A 219 -8.87 11.99 -2.94
N TYR A 220 -8.22 11.11 -2.21
CA TYR A 220 -8.69 9.75 -1.98
C TYR A 220 -8.53 9.37 -0.52
N ARG A 221 -9.39 8.47 -0.06
CA ARG A 221 -9.30 7.86 1.27
C ARG A 221 -9.23 6.34 1.16
N THR A 222 -8.57 5.73 2.12
CA THR A 222 -8.68 4.29 2.38
C THR A 222 -9.17 4.07 3.81
N VAL A 223 -9.90 2.97 4.01
CA VAL A 223 -10.38 2.48 5.32
C VAL A 223 -9.98 1.01 5.55
N ASN A 224 -9.11 0.47 4.70
CA ASN A 224 -8.72 -0.94 4.65
C ASN A 224 -7.22 -1.12 4.35
N ASP A 225 -6.38 -0.37 5.06
CA ASP A 225 -4.91 -0.50 4.99
C ASP A 225 -4.35 -0.22 3.59
N GLY A 226 -5.05 0.58 2.78
CA GLY A 226 -4.64 0.94 1.42
C GLY A 226 -5.00 -0.09 0.36
N ALA A 227 -5.77 -1.12 0.71
CA ALA A 227 -6.21 -2.14 -0.25
C ALA A 227 -7.14 -1.55 -1.33
N THR A 228 -7.99 -0.59 -0.97
CA THR A 228 -8.79 0.22 -1.91
C THR A 228 -8.75 1.70 -1.55
N TRP A 229 -9.00 2.54 -2.56
CA TRP A 229 -8.97 3.99 -2.44
C TRP A 229 -10.23 4.61 -3.05
N ASP A 230 -11.06 5.22 -2.22
CA ASP A 230 -12.29 5.88 -2.65
C ASP A 230 -12.01 7.37 -2.89
N LYS A 231 -12.48 7.88 -4.02
CA LYS A 231 -12.38 9.31 -4.36
C LYS A 231 -13.23 10.14 -3.39
N VAL A 232 -12.69 11.27 -2.95
CA VAL A 232 -13.36 12.24 -2.09
C VAL A 232 -13.72 13.48 -2.91
N GLU A 233 -15.01 13.79 -2.99
CA GLU A 233 -15.53 14.91 -3.79
C GLU A 233 -15.39 16.25 -3.04
N GLU A 234 -15.23 17.34 -3.79
CA GLU A 234 -14.97 18.70 -3.24
C GLU A 234 -16.05 19.20 -2.24
N GLY A 235 -17.27 18.67 -2.34
CA GLY A 235 -18.37 19.00 -1.43
C GLY A 235 -18.34 18.27 -0.08
N ASP A 236 -17.51 17.23 0.09
CA ASP A 236 -17.42 16.45 1.31
C ASP A 236 -16.60 17.19 2.39
N GLU A 237 -17.01 17.11 3.66
CA GLU A 237 -16.22 17.63 4.78
C GLU A 237 -14.84 16.97 4.88
N LEU A 238 -14.75 15.72 4.46
CA LEU A 238 -13.50 14.98 4.38
C LEU A 238 -12.53 15.62 3.39
N TYR A 239 -13.01 16.25 2.32
CA TYR A 239 -12.15 16.94 1.36
C TYR A 239 -11.31 18.01 2.07
N LYS A 240 -11.96 18.88 2.86
CA LYS A 240 -11.28 19.93 3.65
C LYS A 240 -10.31 19.34 4.66
N THR A 241 -10.67 18.21 5.26
CA THR A 241 -9.80 17.50 6.20
C THR A 241 -8.50 17.04 5.54
N ILE A 242 -8.59 16.43 4.36
CA ILE A 242 -7.41 15.96 3.60
C ILE A 242 -6.54 17.13 3.14
N ILE A 243 -7.15 18.20 2.64
CA ILE A 243 -6.43 19.43 2.25
C ILE A 243 -5.61 19.98 3.43
N ASN A 244 -6.24 20.10 4.60
CA ASN A 244 -5.58 20.61 5.80
C ASN A 244 -4.47 19.66 6.28
N HIS A 245 -4.71 18.35 6.22
CA HIS A 245 -3.76 17.31 6.61
C HIS A 245 -2.44 17.43 5.84
N PHE A 246 -2.52 17.56 4.52
CA PHE A 246 -1.35 17.70 3.64
C PHE A 246 -0.89 19.16 3.44
N LYS A 247 -1.60 20.14 4.00
CA LYS A 247 -1.33 21.58 3.89
C LYS A 247 -1.31 22.06 2.43
N LEU A 248 -2.37 21.73 1.68
CA LEU A 248 -2.52 21.99 0.23
C LEU A 248 -3.37 23.21 -0.11
#